data_AF-A0A6T7VBA3-F1
#
_entry.id   AF-A0A6T7VBA3-F1
#
_cell.length_a   1.000
_cell.length_b   1.000
_cell.length_c   1.000
_cell.angle_alpha   90.00
_cell.angle_beta   90.00
_cell.angle_gamma   90.00
#
_symmetry.space_group_name_H-M   'P 1'
#
loop_
_entity.id
_entity.type
_entity.pdbx_description
1 polymer ?
#
loop_
_entity_poly.entity_id
_entity_poly.type
_entity_poly.pdbx_seq_one_letter_code
_entity_poly.pdbx_strand_id
1 'polypeptide(L)'
;EVARQRRVLQRVMRQVFLALEGMHQTGIVHRDLKPANLVLMGNRFRVIDFGAAADLRVGINYDPESSLLDPAYCPPEQYIMPENTPAPPVAPVAAALSPFLWALNRPDLFDTYSAGIVLLQMGLTPLRAKNTVLPTGAFYRNLQRCDWDLRKWREEYAGNMWDFSILDSYGGAGWDLACKLVCKRNAIRRGRMSASQAMLHPFLLGA
;
A
#
# COMPACT_ATOMS: atom_id res chain seq x y z
N GLU A 1 -22.76 10.46 11.52
CA GLU A 1 -21.96 10.62 10.29
C GLU A 1 -20.68 9.77 10.29
N VAL A 2 -19.78 9.90 11.26
CA VAL A 2 -18.50 9.15 11.35
C VAL A 2 -18.67 7.63 11.18
N ALA A 3 -19.64 7.01 11.85
CA ALA A 3 -19.89 5.56 11.73
C ALA A 3 -20.27 5.12 10.31
N ARG A 4 -20.98 5.97 9.54
CA ARG A 4 -21.33 5.69 8.13
C ARG A 4 -20.07 5.76 7.27
N GLN A 5 -19.28 6.82 7.43
CA GLN A 5 -18.04 7.01 6.68
C GLN A 5 -17.02 5.89 6.96
N ARG A 6 -16.89 5.47 8.23
CA ARG A 6 -16.10 4.27 8.60
C ARG A 6 -16.56 3.03 7.84
N ARG A 7 -17.87 2.74 7.80
CA ARG A 7 -18.39 1.55 7.07
C ARG A 7 -18.11 1.62 5.58
N VAL A 8 -18.19 2.81 4.97
CA VAL A 8 -17.81 3.01 3.56
C VAL A 8 -16.32 2.71 3.39
N LEU A 9 -15.46 3.30 4.22
CA LEU A 9 -14.02 3.06 4.20
C LEU A 9 -13.66 1.58 4.34
N GLN A 10 -14.27 0.89 5.31
CA GLN A 10 -14.12 -0.55 5.51
C GLN A 10 -14.50 -1.36 4.26
N ARG A 11 -15.65 -1.05 3.64
CA ARG A 11 -16.09 -1.74 2.41
C ARG A 11 -15.14 -1.51 1.24
N VAL A 12 -14.69 -0.28 1.04
CA VAL A 12 -13.75 0.04 -0.04
C VAL A 12 -12.43 -0.70 0.18
N MET A 13 -11.83 -0.55 1.36
CA MET A 13 -10.54 -1.17 1.65
C MET A 13 -10.60 -2.70 1.61
N ARG A 14 -11.68 -3.32 2.08
CA ARG A 14 -11.86 -4.77 1.97
C ARG A 14 -11.87 -5.24 0.50
N GLN A 15 -12.51 -4.50 -0.40
CA GLN A 15 -12.52 -4.84 -1.82
C GLN A 15 -11.16 -4.59 -2.48
N VAL A 16 -10.44 -3.53 -2.09
CA VAL A 16 -9.07 -3.26 -2.53
C VAL A 16 -8.15 -4.41 -2.10
N PHE A 17 -8.15 -4.79 -0.83
CA PHE A 17 -7.28 -5.87 -0.35
C PHE A 17 -7.65 -7.23 -0.92
N LEU A 18 -8.94 -7.51 -1.18
CA LEU A 18 -9.35 -8.72 -1.89
C LEU A 18 -8.80 -8.77 -3.33
N ALA A 19 -8.82 -7.65 -4.04
CA ALA A 19 -8.25 -7.56 -5.38
C ALA A 19 -6.73 -7.74 -5.37
N LEU A 20 -6.03 -7.09 -4.42
CA LEU A 20 -4.59 -7.26 -4.22
C LEU A 20 -4.22 -8.69 -3.88
N GLU A 21 -4.92 -9.32 -2.94
CA GLU A 21 -4.69 -10.72 -2.57
C GLU A 21 -4.83 -11.64 -3.79
N GLY A 22 -5.87 -11.45 -4.61
CA GLY A 22 -6.05 -12.22 -5.85
C GLY A 22 -4.88 -12.04 -6.83
N MET A 23 -4.43 -10.81 -7.06
CA MET A 23 -3.27 -10.54 -7.93
C MET A 23 -1.99 -11.17 -7.36
N HIS A 24 -1.74 -10.95 -6.07
CA HIS A 24 -0.55 -11.43 -5.37
C HIS A 24 -0.44 -12.95 -5.36
N GLN A 25 -1.56 -13.67 -5.20
CA GLN A 25 -1.61 -15.14 -5.30
C GLN A 25 -1.23 -15.66 -6.69
N THR A 26 -1.41 -14.85 -7.74
CA THR A 26 -0.99 -15.18 -9.11
C THR A 26 0.43 -14.73 -9.44
N GLY A 27 1.16 -14.11 -8.51
CA GLY A 27 2.51 -13.59 -8.74
C GLY A 27 2.57 -12.22 -9.41
N ILE A 28 1.42 -11.54 -9.52
CA ILE A 28 1.31 -10.20 -10.11
C ILE A 28 1.38 -9.14 -9.00
N VAL A 29 2.13 -8.07 -9.22
CA VAL A 29 2.16 -6.87 -8.37
C VAL A 29 1.71 -5.67 -9.20
N HIS A 30 0.79 -4.87 -8.68
CA HIS A 30 0.14 -3.78 -9.43
C HIS A 30 1.08 -2.59 -9.66
N ARG A 31 1.84 -2.20 -8.64
CA ARG A 31 2.81 -1.08 -8.61
C ARG A 31 2.28 0.34 -8.78
N ASP A 32 1.04 0.52 -9.26
CA ASP A 32 0.42 1.85 -9.39
C ASP A 32 -0.95 1.93 -8.71
N LEU A 33 -1.06 1.43 -7.47
CA LEU A 33 -2.31 1.47 -6.74
C LEU A 33 -2.56 2.88 -6.15
N LYS A 34 -3.60 3.56 -6.66
CA LYS A 34 -3.99 4.91 -6.23
C LYS A 34 -5.48 5.15 -6.46
N PRO A 35 -6.09 6.21 -5.89
CA PRO A 35 -7.52 6.45 -6.05
C PRO A 35 -7.97 6.58 -7.51
N ALA A 36 -7.12 7.13 -8.38
CA ALA A 36 -7.43 7.23 -9.82
C ALA A 36 -7.57 5.86 -10.52
N ASN A 37 -6.96 4.82 -9.95
CA ASN A 37 -6.98 3.45 -10.46
C ASN A 37 -8.02 2.58 -9.72
N LEU A 38 -8.94 3.19 -8.97
CA LEU A 38 -10.07 2.52 -8.31
C LEU A 38 -11.40 3.02 -8.90
N VAL A 39 -12.09 2.13 -9.62
CA VAL A 39 -13.38 2.47 -10.26
C VAL A 39 -14.53 1.79 -9.51
N LEU A 40 -15.59 2.54 -9.24
CA LEU A 40 -16.83 1.99 -8.72
C LEU A 40 -17.73 1.56 -9.89
N MET A 41 -17.94 0.26 -10.03
CA MET A 41 -18.88 -0.33 -10.98
C MET A 41 -20.06 -0.94 -10.23
N GLY A 42 -21.22 -0.28 -10.29
CA GLY A 42 -22.37 -0.60 -9.45
C GLY A 42 -22.02 -0.40 -7.98
N ASN A 43 -22.01 -1.49 -7.20
CA ASN A 43 -21.64 -1.47 -5.78
C ASN A 43 -20.29 -2.16 -5.48
N ARG A 44 -19.43 -2.30 -6.51
CA ARG A 44 -18.12 -2.95 -6.39
C ARG A 44 -17.01 -2.03 -6.92
N PHE A 45 -16.01 -1.79 -6.09
CA PHE A 45 -14.73 -1.22 -6.47
C PHE A 45 -13.90 -2.24 -7.22
N ARG A 46 -13.30 -1.82 -8.33
CA ARG A 46 -12.33 -2.61 -9.09
C ARG A 46 -11.05 -1.81 -9.27
N VAL A 47 -9.93 -2.52 -9.17
CA VAL A 47 -8.62 -2.00 -9.54
C VAL A 47 -8.50 -2.05 -11.06
N ILE A 48 -8.03 -0.95 -11.65
CA ILE A 48 -7.78 -0.80 -13.09
C ILE A 48 -6.32 -0.38 -13.31
N ASP A 49 -5.92 -0.35 -14.58
CA ASP A 49 -4.60 0.13 -15.03
C ASP A 49 -3.40 -0.74 -14.59
N PHE A 50 -3.18 -1.81 -15.35
CA PHE A 50 -2.06 -2.73 -15.18
C PHE A 50 -0.83 -2.32 -15.99
N GLY A 51 -0.77 -1.08 -16.51
CA GLY A 51 0.35 -0.61 -17.33
C GLY A 51 1.69 -0.66 -16.61
N ALA A 52 1.68 -0.49 -15.28
CA ALA A 52 2.84 -0.63 -14.42
C ALA A 52 2.92 -2.00 -13.73
N ALA A 53 2.01 -2.94 -13.97
CA ALA A 53 2.03 -4.22 -13.27
C ALA A 53 3.19 -5.11 -13.73
N ALA A 54 3.72 -5.93 -12.81
CA ALA A 54 4.77 -6.90 -13.09
C ALA A 54 4.33 -8.33 -12.74
N ASP A 55 4.55 -9.29 -13.65
CA ASP A 55 4.40 -10.72 -13.36
C ASP A 55 5.78 -11.29 -13.01
N LEU A 56 5.97 -11.55 -11.71
CA LEU A 56 7.25 -11.99 -11.17
C LEU A 56 7.52 -13.49 -11.37
N ARG A 57 6.55 -14.26 -11.89
CA ARG A 57 6.79 -15.66 -12.26
C ARG A 57 7.55 -15.77 -13.57
N VAL A 58 7.23 -14.91 -14.51
CA VAL A 58 7.77 -14.94 -15.87
C VAL A 58 8.71 -13.78 -16.16
N GLY A 59 8.83 -12.81 -15.25
CA GLY A 59 9.70 -11.64 -15.39
C GLY A 59 9.17 -10.57 -16.34
N ILE A 60 7.87 -10.59 -16.66
CA ILE A 60 7.25 -9.64 -17.60
C ILE A 60 7.06 -8.28 -16.92
N ASN A 61 7.41 -7.20 -17.63
CA ASN A 61 7.35 -5.80 -17.17
C ASN A 61 8.11 -5.52 -15.87
N TYR A 62 9.09 -6.38 -15.57
CA TYR A 62 10.03 -6.18 -14.48
C TYR A 62 11.32 -5.57 -15.03
N ASP A 63 11.52 -4.29 -14.73
CA ASP A 63 12.77 -3.57 -14.97
C ASP A 63 13.20 -2.93 -13.65
N PRO A 64 14.36 -3.34 -13.08
CA PRO A 64 14.89 -2.74 -11.86
C PRO A 64 15.26 -1.26 -12.02
N GLU A 65 15.60 -0.82 -13.24
CA GLU A 65 16.14 0.52 -13.50
C GLU A 65 15.08 1.50 -14.04
N SER A 66 14.00 1.01 -14.68
CA SER A 66 12.88 1.86 -15.11
C SER A 66 11.71 1.81 -14.12
N SER A 67 11.72 2.77 -13.19
CA SER A 67 10.60 2.98 -12.27
C SER A 67 9.63 4.03 -12.83
N LEU A 68 8.72 3.61 -13.71
CA LEU A 68 7.44 4.31 -13.89
C LEU A 68 6.59 4.07 -12.63
N LEU A 69 6.96 4.72 -11.52
CA LEU A 69 6.25 4.65 -10.25
C LEU A 69 5.67 6.02 -9.90
N ASP A 70 4.45 6.04 -9.39
CA ASP A 70 3.85 7.26 -8.87
C ASP A 70 4.48 7.61 -7.51
N PRO A 71 5.23 8.72 -7.42
CA PRO A 71 6.00 9.03 -6.21
C PRO A 71 5.12 9.34 -4.99
N ALA A 72 3.82 9.61 -5.17
CA ALA A 72 2.89 9.83 -4.05
C ALA A 72 2.48 8.55 -3.31
N TYR A 73 2.52 7.40 -4.00
CA TYR A 73 2.02 6.11 -3.47
C TYR A 73 3.14 5.08 -3.35
N CYS A 74 4.37 5.46 -3.67
CA CYS A 74 5.55 4.62 -3.62
C CYS A 74 6.09 4.52 -2.17
N PRO A 75 6.41 3.31 -1.69
CA PRO A 75 7.02 3.14 -0.36
C PRO A 75 8.46 3.68 -0.30
N PRO A 76 9.02 3.93 0.91
CA PRO A 76 10.38 4.45 1.11
C PRO A 76 11.48 3.74 0.35
N GLU A 77 11.37 2.42 0.26
CA GLU A 77 12.36 1.60 -0.41
C GLU A 77 12.40 1.83 -1.92
N GLN A 78 11.36 2.40 -2.55
CA GLN A 78 11.27 2.73 -3.98
C GLN A 78 11.51 1.57 -4.96
N TYR A 79 11.79 0.35 -4.49
CA TYR A 79 12.00 -0.85 -5.29
C TYR A 79 11.22 -2.06 -4.74
N ILE A 80 10.97 -3.02 -5.63
CA ILE A 80 10.28 -4.27 -5.32
C ILE A 80 11.27 -5.39 -4.97
N MET A 81 12.45 -5.37 -5.59
CA MET A 81 13.59 -6.23 -5.26
C MET A 81 14.85 -5.34 -5.22
N PRO A 82 15.85 -5.66 -4.40
CA PRO A 82 17.07 -4.85 -4.30
C PRO A 82 17.83 -4.85 -5.63
N GLU A 83 18.59 -3.78 -5.91
CA GLU A 83 19.47 -3.65 -7.09
C GLU A 83 20.43 -4.82 -7.25
N ASN A 84 20.83 -5.46 -6.15
CA ASN A 84 21.69 -6.64 -6.13
C ASN A 84 20.97 -7.95 -6.48
N THR A 85 19.69 -7.91 -6.87
CA THR A 85 19.00 -9.11 -7.36
C THR A 85 19.50 -9.40 -8.77
N PRO A 86 20.13 -10.56 -9.02
CA PRO A 86 20.59 -10.88 -10.37
C PRO A 86 19.42 -10.82 -11.36
N ALA A 87 19.72 -10.40 -12.59
CA ALA A 87 18.74 -10.33 -13.67
C ALA A 87 17.93 -11.64 -13.76
N PRO A 88 16.62 -11.57 -14.03
CA PRO A 88 15.78 -12.75 -14.03
C PRO A 88 16.35 -13.78 -15.01
N PRO A 89 16.54 -15.04 -14.57
CA PRO A 89 17.01 -16.10 -15.46
C PRO A 89 15.94 -16.39 -16.53
N VAL A 90 16.28 -17.22 -17.53
CA VAL A 90 15.33 -17.60 -18.59
C VAL A 90 13.97 -18.04 -18.02
N ALA A 91 12.87 -17.69 -18.69
CA ALA A 91 11.50 -17.77 -18.15
C ALA A 91 11.14 -19.07 -17.38
N PRO A 92 11.55 -20.29 -17.81
CA PRO A 92 11.29 -21.51 -17.04
C PRO A 92 12.01 -21.55 -15.67
N VAL A 93 13.24 -21.04 -15.61
CA VAL A 93 14.03 -20.95 -14.38
C VAL A 93 13.52 -19.83 -13.49
N ALA A 94 13.11 -18.70 -14.07
CA ALA A 94 12.45 -17.62 -13.32
C ALA A 94 11.15 -18.11 -12.68
N ALA A 95 10.34 -18.87 -13.41
CA ALA A 95 9.11 -19.46 -12.88
C ALA A 95 9.38 -20.45 -11.75
N ALA A 96 10.44 -21.25 -11.84
CA ALA A 96 10.84 -22.18 -10.80
C ALA A 96 11.33 -21.47 -9.52
N LEU A 97 12.08 -20.37 -9.65
CA LEU A 97 12.62 -19.61 -8.51
C LEU A 97 11.64 -18.57 -7.96
N SER A 98 10.60 -18.22 -8.71
CA SER A 98 9.63 -17.18 -8.36
C SER A 98 9.04 -17.31 -6.96
N PRO A 99 8.55 -18.48 -6.50
CA PRO A 99 8.02 -18.60 -5.14
C PRO A 99 9.06 -18.26 -4.06
N PHE A 100 10.32 -18.62 -4.28
CA PHE A 100 11.43 -18.30 -3.37
C PHE A 100 11.75 -16.80 -3.40
N LEU A 101 11.86 -16.21 -4.59
CA LEU A 101 12.09 -14.77 -4.76
C LEU A 101 10.96 -13.94 -4.16
N TRP A 102 9.71 -14.40 -4.29
CA TRP A 102 8.54 -13.77 -3.67
C TRP A 102 8.64 -13.81 -2.13
N ALA A 103 8.95 -14.97 -1.57
CA ALA A 103 9.11 -15.14 -0.13
C ALA A 103 10.25 -14.27 0.44
N LEU A 104 11.35 -14.14 -0.31
CA LEU A 104 12.54 -13.38 0.09
C LEU A 104 12.37 -11.86 -0.07
N ASN A 105 11.77 -11.40 -1.17
CA ASN A 105 11.65 -9.98 -1.50
C ASN A 105 10.35 -9.34 -0.99
N ARG A 106 9.30 -10.15 -0.77
CA ARG A 106 7.96 -9.69 -0.37
C ARG A 106 7.47 -8.54 -1.25
N PRO A 107 7.41 -8.75 -2.58
CA PRO A 107 7.11 -7.69 -3.53
C PRO A 107 5.67 -7.16 -3.38
N ASP A 108 4.76 -8.01 -2.87
CA ASP A 108 3.38 -7.71 -2.50
C ASP A 108 3.22 -6.51 -1.55
N LEU A 109 4.21 -6.32 -0.67
CA LEU A 109 4.17 -5.26 0.33
C LEU A 109 4.31 -3.86 -0.30
N PHE A 110 4.68 -3.76 -1.58
CA PHE A 110 4.64 -2.50 -2.31
C PHE A 110 3.20 -2.00 -2.40
N ASP A 111 2.30 -2.82 -2.96
CA ASP A 111 0.90 -2.45 -3.17
C ASP A 111 0.18 -2.21 -1.84
N THR A 112 0.53 -2.93 -0.78
CA THR A 112 -0.10 -2.72 0.53
C THR A 112 0.28 -1.39 1.18
N TYR A 113 1.49 -0.88 0.92
CA TYR A 113 1.86 0.48 1.32
C TYR A 113 0.99 1.51 0.59
N SER A 114 0.88 1.37 -0.73
CA SER A 114 0.04 2.24 -1.56
C SER A 114 -1.43 2.20 -1.11
N ALA A 115 -1.94 1.02 -0.75
CA ALA A 115 -3.27 0.85 -0.16
C ALA A 115 -3.40 1.56 1.19
N GLY A 116 -2.34 1.59 1.99
CA GLY A 116 -2.26 2.38 3.22
C GLY A 116 -2.38 3.88 2.97
N ILE A 117 -1.72 4.42 1.93
CA ILE A 117 -1.87 5.83 1.52
C ILE A 117 -3.30 6.12 1.07
N VAL A 118 -3.93 5.22 0.32
CA VAL A 118 -5.35 5.33 -0.07
C VAL A 118 -6.26 5.35 1.17
N LEU A 119 -6.04 4.43 2.13
CA LEU A 119 -6.75 4.39 3.41
C LEU A 119 -6.63 5.73 4.16
N LEU A 120 -5.41 6.26 4.26
CA LEU A 120 -5.16 7.55 4.91
C LEU A 120 -5.86 8.69 4.18
N GLN A 121 -5.79 8.79 2.85
CA GLN A 121 -6.49 9.83 2.11
C GLN A 121 -8.02 9.74 2.27
N MET A 122 -8.57 8.54 2.33
CA MET A 122 -10.00 8.37 2.57
C MET A 122 -10.40 8.72 4.01
N GLY A 123 -9.55 8.44 5.00
CA GLY A 123 -9.81 8.76 6.42
C GLY A 123 -9.45 10.19 6.85
N LEU A 124 -8.49 10.82 6.17
CA LEU A 124 -7.93 12.14 6.49
C LEU A 124 -8.03 13.03 5.25
N THR A 125 -9.11 13.80 5.17
CA THR A 125 -9.39 14.68 4.02
C THR A 125 -8.27 15.66 3.67
N PRO A 126 -7.45 16.21 4.60
CA PRO A 126 -6.33 17.08 4.23
C PRO A 126 -5.27 16.42 3.34
N LEU A 127 -5.14 15.08 3.37
CA LEU A 127 -4.21 14.34 2.50
C LEU A 127 -4.63 14.30 1.03
N ARG A 128 -5.89 14.67 0.74
CA ARG A 128 -6.40 14.75 -0.64
C ARG A 128 -5.97 16.03 -1.34
N ALA A 129 -5.44 17.00 -0.61
CA ALA A 129 -4.93 18.23 -1.20
C ALA A 129 -3.75 17.93 -2.13
N LYS A 130 -3.62 18.74 -3.18
CA LYS A 130 -2.54 18.59 -4.16
C LYS A 130 -1.18 18.64 -3.45
N ASN A 131 -0.28 17.77 -3.90
CA ASN A 131 1.10 17.69 -3.45
C ASN A 131 1.33 17.29 -1.99
N THR A 132 0.30 17.04 -1.18
CA THR A 132 0.50 16.67 0.24
C THR A 132 1.23 15.35 0.40
N VAL A 133 0.85 14.35 -0.40
CA VAL A 133 1.42 12.99 -0.39
C VAL A 133 2.65 12.83 -1.30
N LEU A 134 2.94 13.82 -2.15
CA LEU A 134 4.15 13.81 -2.98
C LEU A 134 5.41 13.95 -2.13
N PRO A 135 6.60 13.58 -2.64
CA PRO A 135 7.87 13.80 -1.96
C PRO A 135 8.14 15.26 -1.56
N THR A 136 7.57 16.20 -2.32
CA THR A 136 7.62 17.65 -2.06
C THR A 136 6.56 18.12 -1.05
N GLY A 137 5.72 17.22 -0.55
CA GLY A 137 4.64 17.48 0.39
C GLY A 137 5.09 17.51 1.85
N ALA A 138 4.33 18.23 2.68
CA ALA A 138 4.60 18.30 4.11
C ALA A 138 4.42 16.95 4.81
N PHE A 139 3.37 16.18 4.46
CA PHE A 139 3.13 14.86 5.05
C PHE A 139 4.31 13.92 4.78
N TYR A 140 4.70 13.77 3.51
CA TYR A 140 5.82 12.89 3.12
C TYR A 140 7.12 13.26 3.85
N ARG A 141 7.53 14.54 3.78
CA ARG A 141 8.79 14.97 4.41
C ARG A 141 8.78 14.79 5.92
N ASN A 142 7.66 15.07 6.58
CA ASN A 142 7.54 14.91 8.02
C ASN A 142 7.54 13.42 8.41
N LEU A 143 6.84 12.57 7.65
CA LEU A 143 6.87 11.13 7.85
C LEU A 143 8.27 10.55 7.66
N GLN A 144 9.02 11.04 6.67
CA GLN A 144 10.43 10.68 6.48
C GLN A 144 11.31 11.07 7.67
N ARG A 145 11.10 12.25 8.28
CA ARG A 145 11.80 12.68 9.51
C ARG A 145 11.46 11.78 10.71
N CYS A 146 10.29 11.16 10.71
CA CYS A 146 9.87 10.18 11.72
C CYS A 146 10.31 8.75 11.38
N ASP A 147 11.25 8.53 10.45
CA ASP A 147 11.66 7.21 9.92
C ASP A 147 10.46 6.34 9.50
N TRP A 148 9.45 6.97 8.91
CA TRP A 148 8.23 6.32 8.44
C TRP A 148 7.38 5.68 9.52
N ASP A 149 7.47 6.19 10.75
CA ASP A 149 6.55 5.86 11.83
C ASP A 149 5.37 6.84 11.84
N LEU A 150 4.19 6.35 11.47
CA LEU A 150 2.95 7.13 11.47
C LEU A 150 2.53 7.60 12.87
N ARG A 151 2.81 6.82 13.92
CA ARG A 151 2.43 7.17 15.30
C ARG A 151 3.25 8.37 15.75
N LYS A 152 4.57 8.29 15.55
CA LYS A 152 5.49 9.40 15.80
C LYS A 152 5.15 10.63 14.97
N TRP A 153 4.83 10.44 13.68
CA TRP A 153 4.39 11.53 12.81
C TRP A 153 3.13 12.23 13.34
N ARG A 154 2.15 11.46 13.82
CA ARG A 154 0.91 12.01 14.38
C ARG A 154 1.16 12.82 15.64
N GLU A 155 2.04 12.33 16.52
CA GLU A 155 2.41 13.01 17.77
C GLU A 155 3.16 14.32 17.52
N GLU A 156 4.09 14.34 16.57
CA GLU A 156 4.98 15.49 16.33
C GLU A 156 4.41 16.53 15.34
N TYR A 157 3.61 16.11 14.34
CA TYR A 157 3.30 16.95 13.18
C TYR A 157 1.82 17.11 12.84
N ALA A 158 0.92 16.25 13.35
CA ALA A 158 -0.50 16.39 13.00
C ALA A 158 -1.09 17.66 13.63
N GLY A 159 -0.93 17.86 14.95
CA GLY A 159 -1.59 18.95 15.65
C GLY A 159 -3.11 18.96 15.42
N ASN A 160 -3.74 20.15 15.44
CA ASN A 160 -5.21 20.29 15.33
C ASN A 160 -5.75 20.33 13.90
N MET A 161 -4.88 20.30 12.88
CA MET A 161 -5.30 20.40 11.47
C MET A 161 -5.95 19.12 10.93
N TRP A 162 -5.87 18.01 11.65
CA TRP A 162 -6.21 16.68 11.16
C TRP A 162 -7.37 16.09 11.94
N ASP A 163 -8.45 15.77 11.23
CA ASP A 163 -9.58 15.06 11.81
C ASP A 163 -9.36 13.55 11.70
N PHE A 164 -8.94 12.93 12.80
CA PHE A 164 -8.77 11.48 12.90
C PHE A 164 -10.06 10.73 13.29
N SER A 165 -11.20 11.41 13.44
CA SER A 165 -12.43 10.82 13.99
C SER A 165 -12.86 9.52 13.31
N ILE A 166 -12.69 9.43 11.99
CA ILE A 166 -13.01 8.22 11.21
C ILE A 166 -12.05 7.07 11.55
N LEU A 167 -10.74 7.33 11.57
CA LEU A 167 -9.70 6.32 11.80
C LEU A 167 -9.61 5.88 13.26
N ASP A 168 -9.91 6.79 14.18
CA ASP A 168 -9.95 6.55 15.63
C ASP A 168 -11.25 5.89 16.09
N SER A 169 -12.31 5.97 15.28
CA SER A 169 -13.54 5.26 15.57
C SER A 169 -13.32 3.74 15.62
N TYR A 170 -14.18 3.02 16.33
CA TYR A 170 -14.04 1.57 16.51
C TYR A 170 -12.71 1.18 17.20
N GLY A 171 -12.37 1.91 18.28
CA GLY A 171 -11.20 1.63 19.12
C GLY A 171 -9.85 1.89 18.44
N GLY A 172 -9.79 2.81 17.48
CA GLY A 172 -8.54 3.12 16.76
C GLY A 172 -8.12 2.07 15.74
N ALA A 173 -8.98 1.09 15.41
CA ALA A 173 -8.62 0.00 14.52
C ALA A 173 -8.25 0.47 13.09
N GLY A 174 -8.86 1.56 12.61
CA GLY A 174 -8.53 2.14 11.30
C GLY A 174 -7.15 2.78 11.27
N TRP A 175 -6.81 3.53 12.33
CA TRP A 175 -5.49 4.11 12.52
C TRP A 175 -4.41 3.04 12.69
N ASP A 176 -4.70 1.99 13.48
CA ASP A 176 -3.78 0.87 13.68
C ASP A 176 -3.49 0.12 12.37
N LEU A 177 -4.51 -0.10 11.53
CA LEU A 177 -4.32 -0.68 10.20
C LEU A 177 -3.42 0.21 9.35
N ALA A 178 -3.64 1.54 9.35
CA ALA A 178 -2.81 2.47 8.59
C ALA A 178 -1.33 2.41 9.04
N CYS A 179 -1.06 2.38 10.34
CA CYS A 179 0.29 2.24 10.90
C CYS A 179 1.00 0.95 10.47
N LYS A 180 0.26 -0.16 10.30
CA LYS A 180 0.81 -1.45 9.86
C LYS A 180 1.02 -1.56 8.35
N LEU A 181 0.45 -0.63 7.57
CA LEU A 181 0.59 -0.57 6.11
C LEU A 181 1.60 0.49 5.67
N VAL A 182 1.53 1.68 6.26
CA VAL A 182 2.40 2.81 5.94
C VAL A 182 3.54 2.87 6.96
N CYS A 183 4.46 1.91 6.83
CA CYS A 183 5.65 1.82 7.64
C CYS A 183 6.83 1.34 6.79
N LYS A 184 8.06 1.64 7.23
CA LYS A 184 9.28 1.10 6.64
C LYS A 184 9.38 -0.39 6.93
N ARG A 185 9.90 -1.15 5.98
CA ARG A 185 10.25 -2.56 6.23
C ARG A 185 11.55 -2.62 7.03
N ASN A 186 11.66 -3.57 7.95
CA ASN A 186 12.93 -3.82 8.63
C ASN A 186 13.96 -4.47 7.68
N ALA A 187 15.20 -4.67 8.15
CA ALA A 187 16.29 -5.21 7.35
C ALA A 187 16.01 -6.61 6.75
N ILE A 188 15.10 -7.39 7.37
CA ILE A 188 14.65 -8.70 6.88
C ILE A 188 13.30 -8.61 6.13
N ARG A 189 12.92 -7.40 5.69
CA ARG A 189 11.72 -7.08 4.90
C ARG A 189 10.39 -7.46 5.54
N ARG A 190 10.35 -7.48 6.87
CA ARG A 190 9.15 -7.67 7.70
C ARG A 190 8.68 -6.35 8.28
N GLY A 191 7.48 -6.34 8.87
CA GLY A 191 6.92 -5.20 9.59
C GLY A 191 5.68 -4.60 8.92
N ARG A 192 5.58 -4.67 7.59
CA ARG A 192 4.38 -4.26 6.83
C ARG A 192 3.44 -5.45 6.62
N MET A 193 2.13 -5.21 6.76
CA MET A 193 1.13 -6.24 6.51
C MET A 193 0.96 -6.55 5.01
N SER A 194 0.82 -7.83 4.68
CA SER A 194 0.33 -8.28 3.38
C SER A 194 -1.17 -8.03 3.21
N ALA A 195 -1.68 -8.14 1.98
CA ALA A 195 -3.11 -7.99 1.72
C ALA A 195 -3.95 -9.02 2.50
N SER A 196 -3.47 -10.27 2.55
CA SER A 196 -4.09 -11.35 3.34
C SER A 196 -4.12 -11.06 4.84
N GLN A 197 -3.04 -10.51 5.40
CA GLN A 197 -2.99 -10.11 6.80
C GLN A 197 -3.91 -8.91 7.09
N ALA A 198 -3.97 -7.94 6.17
CA ALA A 198 -4.85 -6.78 6.29
C ALA A 198 -6.33 -7.22 6.27
N MET A 199 -6.71 -8.18 5.43
CA MET A 199 -8.07 -8.75 5.37
C MET A 199 -8.51 -9.36 6.70
N LEU A 200 -7.58 -9.90 7.49
CA LEU A 200 -7.84 -10.46 8.83
C LEU A 200 -7.76 -9.40 9.94
N HIS A 201 -7.47 -8.14 9.62
CA HIS A 201 -7.35 -7.08 10.61
C HIS A 201 -8.72 -6.76 11.25
N PRO A 202 -8.81 -6.49 12.57
CA PRO A 202 -10.08 -6.16 13.25
C PRO A 202 -10.90 -5.05 12.57
N PHE A 203 -10.21 -4.08 11.96
CA PHE A 203 -10.85 -3.01 11.21
C PHE A 203 -11.67 -3.54 10.01
N LEU A 204 -11.20 -4.54 9.29
CA LEU A 204 -11.86 -5.09 8.10
C LEU A 204 -12.78 -6.28 8.41
N LEU A 205 -12.57 -6.97 9.53
CA LEU A 205 -13.49 -8.01 9.99
C LEU A 205 -14.87 -7.44 10.41
N GLY A 206 -14.90 -6.20 10.91
CA GLY A 206 -16.15 -5.50 11.25
C GLY A 206 -16.85 -4.81 10.08
N ALA A 207 -16.53 -5.17 8.83
CA ALA A 207 -16.99 -4.53 7.58
C ALA A 207 -18.20 -5.21 6.92
#